data_AF-A0A520IHJ6-F1
#
_entry.id   AF-A0A520IHJ6-F1
#
_cell.length_a   1.000
_cell.length_b   1.000
_cell.length_c   1.000
_cell.angle_alpha   90.00
_cell.angle_beta   90.00
_cell.angle_gamma   90.00
#
_symmetry.space_group_name_H-M   'P 1'
#
loop_
_entity.id
_entity.type
_entity.pdbx_description
1 polymer ?
#
loop_
_entity_poly.entity_id
_entity_poly.type
_entity_poly.pdbx_seq_one_letter_code
_entity_poly.pdbx_strand_id
1 'polypeptide(L)' 'MEAERGIEEWNGRWSIVAGRAVCTGCMESQALEDCETPFLHADTCGGSDVKGHHPWVALHYILDNARG' A
#
# COMPACT_ATOMS: atom_id res chain seq x y z
N MET A 1 6.96 17.36 5.82
CA MET A 1 6.41 17.02 7.15
C MET A 1 5.17 16.13 7.08
N GLU A 2 4.01 16.56 6.54
CA GLU A 2 2.83 15.67 6.50
C GLU A 2 2.92 14.53 5.48
N ALA A 3 3.41 14.82 4.27
CA ALA A 3 3.60 13.79 3.24
C ALA A 3 4.67 12.75 3.64
N GLU A 4 5.75 13.19 4.30
CA GLU A 4 6.79 12.29 4.81
C GLU A 4 6.23 11.33 5.86
N ARG A 5 5.45 11.85 6.82
CA ARG A 5 4.72 11.02 7.80
C ARG A 5 3.77 10.03 7.10
N GLY A 6 3.03 10.49 6.08
CA GLY A 6 2.17 9.62 5.28
C GLY A 6 2.93 8.49 4.58
N ILE A 7 4.12 8.79 4.02
CA ILE A 7 5.01 7.77 3.45
C ILE A 7 5.52 6.80 4.52
N GLU A 8 5.90 7.28 5.72
CA GLU A 8 6.32 6.41 6.82
C GLU A 8 5.21 5.44 7.26
N GLU A 9 3.98 5.94 7.41
CA GLU A 9 2.82 5.10 7.73
C GLU A 9 2.52 4.10 6.62
N TRP A 10 2.63 4.51 5.35
CA TRP A 10 2.47 3.64 4.19
C TRP A 10 3.55 2.55 4.18
N ASN A 11 4.81 2.91 4.41
CA ASN A 11 5.96 2.00 4.48
C ASN A 11 5.87 1.00 5.65
N GLY A 12 5.14 1.35 6.72
CA GLY A 12 4.87 0.43 7.81
C GLY A 12 4.04 -0.80 7.38
N ARG A 13 3.25 -0.67 6.31
CA ARG A 13 2.35 -1.73 5.80
C ARG A 13 2.80 -2.31 4.47
N TRP A 14 3.50 -1.50 3.66
CA TRP A 14 3.79 -1.80 2.28
C TRP A 14 5.24 -1.47 1.92
N SER A 15 5.75 -2.14 0.91
CA SER A 15 7.02 -1.79 0.26
C SER A 15 6.86 -1.88 -1.25
N ILE A 16 7.66 -1.13 -2.00
CA ILE A 16 7.74 -1.29 -3.46
C ILE A 16 8.93 -2.17 -3.79
N VAL A 17 8.67 -3.35 -4.36
CA VAL A 17 9.70 -4.30 -4.80
C VAL A 17 9.42 -4.71 -6.24
N ALA A 18 10.40 -4.52 -7.12
CA ALA A 18 10.29 -4.87 -8.55
C ALA A 18 9.01 -4.31 -9.23
N GLY A 19 8.61 -3.08 -8.87
CA GLY A 19 7.41 -2.43 -9.42
C GLY A 19 6.08 -2.95 -8.85
N ARG A 20 6.11 -3.69 -7.74
CA ARG A 20 4.92 -4.24 -7.07
C ARG A 20 4.80 -3.68 -5.66
N ALA A 21 3.57 -3.43 -5.21
CA ALA A 21 3.28 -3.14 -3.81
C ALA A 21 3.23 -4.47 -3.05
N VAL A 22 4.08 -4.62 -2.04
CA VAL A 22 4.25 -5.86 -1.27
C VAL A 22 3.86 -5.61 0.17
N CYS A 23 3.00 -6.45 0.74
CA CYS A 23 2.66 -6.39 2.15
C CYS A 23 3.89 -6.77 2.99
N THR A 24 4.27 -5.93 3.95
CA THR A 24 5.38 -6.22 4.87
C THR A 24 5.05 -7.36 5.83
N GLY A 25 3.76 -7.65 6.07
CA GLY A 25 3.31 -8.70 6.98
C GLY A 25 3.17 -10.07 6.35
N CYS A 26 2.56 -10.18 5.16
CA CYS A 26 2.29 -11.46 4.51
C CYS A 26 3.04 -11.71 3.21
N MET A 27 3.84 -10.76 2.73
CA MET A 27 4.63 -10.86 1.48
C MET A 27 3.82 -11.04 0.19
N GLU A 28 2.49 -11.01 0.26
CA GLU A 28 1.65 -10.91 -0.94
C GLU A 28 1.97 -9.62 -1.70
N SER A 29 1.69 -9.62 -3.00
CA SER A 29 2.05 -8.50 -3.87
C SER A 29 1.01 -8.17 -4.92
N GLN A 30 0.84 -6.87 -5.18
CA GLN A 30 -0.06 -6.36 -6.20
C GLN A 30 0.73 -5.61 -7.28
N ALA A 31 0.43 -5.90 -8.55
CA ALA A 31 0.99 -5.13 -9.66
C ALA A 31 0.40 -3.72 -9.68
N LEU A 32 1.09 -2.76 -10.30
CA LEU A 32 0.52 -1.43 -10.51
C LEU A 32 -0.73 -1.48 -11.42
N GLU A 33 -0.77 -2.42 -12.37
CA GLU A 33 -1.89 -2.64 -13.29
C GLU A 33 -3.20 -3.00 -12.57
N ASP A 34 -3.12 -3.55 -11.36
CA ASP A 34 -4.26 -3.98 -10.56
C ASP A 34 -4.70 -2.92 -9.53
N CYS A 35 -4.18 -1.68 -9.61
CA CYS A 35 -4.31 -0.67 -8.56
C CYS A 35 -5.76 -0.28 -8.19
N GLU A 36 -6.71 -0.46 -9.10
CA GLU A 36 -8.14 -0.21 -8.87
C GLU A 36 -8.82 -1.31 -8.05
N THR A 37 -8.20 -2.49 -7.97
CA THR A 37 -8.73 -3.61 -7.20
C THR A 37 -8.23 -3.58 -5.75
N PRO A 38 -9.02 -4.09 -4.78
CA PRO A 38 -8.54 -4.24 -3.42
C PRO A 38 -7.32 -5.18 -3.37
N PHE A 39 -6.35 -4.83 -2.54
CA PHE A 39 -5.22 -5.68 -2.25
C PHE A 39 -5.69 -6.96 -1.57
N LEU A 40 -5.19 -8.11 -2.05
CA LEU A 40 -5.49 -9.42 -1.50
C LEU A 40 -4.36 -9.86 -0.57
N HIS A 41 -4.64 -9.84 0.73
CA HIS A 41 -3.73 -10.42 1.73
C HIS A 41 -3.92 -11.93 1.83
N ALA A 42 -2.88 -12.64 2.26
CA ALA A 42 -3.03 -13.99 2.79
C ALA A 42 -3.90 -13.99 4.07
N ASP A 43 -4.67 -15.06 4.28
CA ASP A 43 -5.64 -15.19 5.39
C ASP A 43 -5.01 -15.07 6.79
N THR A 44 -3.70 -15.28 6.91
CA THR A 44 -2.96 -15.20 8.17
C THR A 44 -2.38 -13.81 8.44
N CYS A 45 -2.58 -12.85 7.54
CA CYS A 45 -2.06 -11.50 7.69
C CYS A 45 -2.90 -10.73 8.71
N GLY A 46 -2.28 -10.03 9.67
CA GLY A 46 -3.02 -9.10 10.53
C GLY A 46 -3.74 -7.97 9.76
N GLY A 47 -3.40 -7.76 8.48
CA GLY A 47 -4.09 -6.84 7.58
C GLY A 47 -5.27 -7.43 6.82
N SER A 48 -5.51 -8.75 6.86
CA SER A 48 -6.60 -9.41 6.10
C SER A 48 -7.99 -9.01 6.58
N ASP A 49 -8.12 -8.66 7.86
CA ASP A 49 -9.39 -8.24 8.47
C ASP A 49 -9.81 -6.82 8.05
N VAL A 50 -8.88 -6.06 7.47
CA VAL A 50 -9.15 -4.71 6.97
C VAL A 50 -9.57 -4.79 5.50
N LYS A 51 -10.87 -4.66 5.26
CA LYS A 51 -11.42 -4.66 3.91
C LYS A 51 -10.96 -3.42 3.13
N GLY A 52 -10.64 -3.62 1.85
CA GLY A 52 -10.48 -2.51 0.89
C GLY A 52 -9.16 -1.76 1.01
N HIS A 53 -8.06 -2.41 1.39
CA HIS A 53 -6.76 -1.78 1.26
C HIS A 53 -6.41 -1.57 -0.21
N HIS A 54 -6.05 -0.34 -0.60
CA HIS A 54 -5.57 -0.01 -1.94
C HIS A 54 -4.21 0.68 -1.82
N PRO A 55 -3.09 -0.07 -1.80
CA PRO A 55 -1.76 0.49 -1.50
C PRO A 55 -1.37 1.56 -2.52
N TRP A 56 -1.66 1.35 -3.80
CA TRP A 56 -1.36 2.29 -4.86
C TRP A 56 -2.20 3.57 -4.78
N VAL A 57 -3.49 3.46 -4.50
CA VAL A 57 -4.37 4.63 -4.32
C VAL A 57 -3.94 5.45 -3.10
N ALA A 58 -3.61 4.78 -1.99
CA ALA A 58 -3.08 5.46 -0.80
C ALA A 58 -1.75 6.18 -1.09
N LEU A 59 -0.84 5.54 -1.83
CA LEU A 59 0.42 6.15 -2.22
C LEU A 59 0.20 7.35 -3.14
N HIS A 60 -0.66 7.22 -4.15
CA HIS A 60 -1.03 8.30 -5.05
C HIS A 60 -1.56 9.52 -4.28
N TYR A 61 -2.47 9.30 -3.33
CA TYR A 61 -3.00 10.37 -2.48
C TYR A 61 -1.90 11.09 -1.69
N ILE A 62 -0.94 10.35 -1.11
CA ILE A 62 0.19 10.97 -0.38
C ILE A 62 1.04 11.83 -1.32
N LEU A 63 1.35 11.31 -2.51
CA LEU A 63 2.19 12.00 -3.49
C LEU A 63 1.51 13.24 -4.09
N ASP A 64 0.20 13.17 -4.35
CA ASP A 64 -0.58 14.32 -4.82
C ASP A 64 -0.59 15.44 -3.78
N ASN A 65 -0.89 15.12 -2.52
CA ASN A 65 -0.87 16.11 -1.44
C ASN A 65 0.50 16.74 -1.23
N ALA A 66 1.59 16.01 -1.54
CA ALA A 66 2.94 16.56 -1.47
C ALA A 66 3.24 17.59 -2.59
N ARG A 67 2.57 17.47 -3.74
CA ARG A 67 2.79 18.31 -4.93
C ARG A 67 1.96 19.60 -4.91
N GLY A 68 0.87 19.63 -4.15
CA GLY A 68 -0.13 20.71 -4.16
C GLY A 68 -1.05 20.63 -5.38
#